data_AF-A0A936G4L3-F1
#
_entry.id   AF-A0A936G4L3-F1
#
_cell.length_a   1.000
_cell.length_b   1.000
_cell.length_c   1.000
_cell.angle_alpha   90.00
_cell.angle_beta   90.00
_cell.angle_gamma   90.00
#
_symmetry.space_group_name_H-M   'P 1'
#
loop_
_entity.id
_entity.type
_entity.pdbx_description
1 polymer ?
#
loop_
_entity_poly.entity_id
_entity_poly.type
_entity_poly.pdbx_seq_one_letter_code
_entity_poly.pdbx_strand_id
1 'polypeptide(L)'
;MMTWILCAVLCFGLMYYRKKLSIFLFLAALFVIPVLGELIVSIRRPIFIDRTLIWITIPMFILLAAGVAQFRHRFFMMLVLGLLATNYLFSNGDYYRFFQKEDWSNPAGYVARYVEKDDLILFNSNMVRIPFEYYFEYWVDLYDIQVQKSGIPLDLFESGILEPKMTEEDIPGLISLLHGHDRVWLVYSHNDYTDPDGLIPQTLAAQMKLLRSRDFYGVQVQLYGTP
;
A
#
# COMPACT_ATOMS: atom_id res chain seq x y z
N MET A 1 23.76 -1.05 -14.57
CA MET A 1 25.19 -0.82 -14.23
C MET A 1 25.39 -0.59 -12.74
N MET A 2 24.62 0.31 -12.09
CA MET A 2 24.75 0.60 -10.64
C MET A 2 24.49 -0.59 -9.70
N THR A 3 23.51 -1.44 -10.01
CA THR A 3 23.19 -2.64 -9.23
C THR A 3 24.37 -3.61 -9.15
N TRP A 4 25.17 -3.72 -10.21
CA TRP A 4 26.36 -4.58 -10.24
C TRP A 4 27.46 -4.11 -9.30
N ILE A 5 27.63 -2.79 -9.14
CA ILE A 5 28.60 -2.21 -8.20
C ILE A 5 28.18 -2.53 -6.77
N LEU A 6 26.89 -2.38 -6.47
CA LEU A 6 26.33 -2.68 -5.15
C LEU A 6 26.51 -4.16 -4.80
N CYS A 7 26.18 -5.07 -5.73
CA CYS A 7 26.43 -6.51 -5.58
C CYS A 7 27.92 -6.82 -5.39
N ALA A 8 28.81 -6.20 -6.16
CA ALA A 8 30.25 -6.42 -6.04
C ALA A 8 30.79 -6.00 -4.67
N VAL A 9 30.36 -4.84 -4.15
CA VAL A 9 30.77 -4.36 -2.81
C VAL A 9 30.21 -5.28 -1.72
N LEU A 10 28.98 -5.76 -1.84
CA LEU A 10 28.41 -6.75 -0.92
C LEU A 10 29.22 -8.07 -0.94
N CYS A 11 29.60 -8.57 -2.12
CA CYS A 11 30.45 -9.74 -2.25
C CYS A 11 31.82 -9.54 -1.58
N PHE A 12 32.44 -8.37 -1.75
CA PHE A 12 33.66 -8.03 -1.01
C PHE A 12 33.41 -8.04 0.50
N GLY A 13 32.31 -7.44 0.98
CA GLY A 13 31.92 -7.48 2.39
C GLY A 13 31.81 -8.91 2.95
N LEU A 14 31.19 -9.83 2.19
CA LEU A 14 31.10 -11.24 2.55
C LEU A 14 32.49 -11.90 2.59
N MET A 15 33.36 -11.60 1.61
CA MET A 15 34.74 -12.09 1.57
C MET A 15 35.59 -11.60 2.76
N TYR A 16 35.32 -10.41 3.29
CA TYR A 16 35.99 -9.89 4.49
C TYR A 16 35.68 -10.73 5.74
N TYR A 17 34.40 -11.07 5.92
CA TYR A 17 33.94 -11.83 7.08
C TYR A 17 34.07 -13.35 6.93
N ARG A 18 34.49 -13.86 5.76
CA ARG A 18 34.62 -15.32 5.51
C ARG A 18 35.48 -16.09 6.52
N LYS A 19 36.45 -15.42 7.15
CA LYS A 19 37.34 -16.02 8.17
C LYS A 19 36.84 -15.78 9.60
N LYS A 20 35.85 -14.90 9.80
CA LYS A 20 35.24 -14.58 11.09
C LYS A 20 33.86 -15.21 11.16
N LEU A 21 33.84 -16.53 11.36
CA LEU A 21 32.62 -17.35 11.25
C LEU A 21 31.49 -16.84 12.14
N SER A 22 31.78 -16.38 13.36
CA SER A 22 30.77 -15.83 14.27
C SER A 22 30.07 -14.59 13.70
N ILE A 23 30.82 -13.64 13.15
CA ILE A 23 30.25 -12.42 12.55
C ILE A 23 29.49 -12.79 11.27
N PHE A 24 30.05 -13.68 10.46
CA PHE A 24 29.38 -14.16 9.25
C PHE A 24 28.02 -14.80 9.56
N LEU A 25 27.97 -15.72 10.53
CA LEU A 25 26.73 -16.38 10.95
C LEU A 25 25.75 -15.39 11.56
N PHE A 26 26.22 -14.40 12.34
CA PHE A 26 25.37 -13.35 12.88
C PHE A 26 24.72 -12.50 11.78
N LEU A 27 25.49 -12.05 10.79
CA LEU A 27 24.96 -11.27 9.66
C LEU A 27 24.02 -12.10 8.78
N ALA A 28 24.35 -13.37 8.56
CA ALA A 28 23.48 -14.30 7.86
C ALA A 28 22.16 -14.50 8.61
N ALA A 29 22.19 -14.68 9.93
CA ALA A 29 21.00 -14.78 10.76
C ALA A 29 20.16 -13.50 10.69
N LEU A 30 20.79 -12.32 10.77
CA LEU A 30 20.09 -11.04 10.70
C LEU A 30 19.45 -10.77 9.33
N PHE A 31 19.94 -11.40 8.27
CA PHE A 31 19.33 -11.36 6.94
C PHE A 31 18.23 -12.41 6.78
N VAL A 32 18.52 -13.66 7.17
CA VAL A 32 17.66 -14.82 6.93
C VAL A 32 16.45 -14.83 7.87
N ILE A 33 16.60 -14.43 9.13
CA ILE A 33 15.51 -14.47 10.12
C ILE A 33 14.35 -13.55 9.72
N PRO A 34 14.55 -12.26 9.37
CA PRO A 34 13.45 -11.42 8.91
C PRO A 34 12.78 -11.98 7.66
N VAL A 35 13.56 -12.45 6.67
CA VAL A 35 13.01 -12.97 5.41
C VAL A 35 12.21 -14.24 5.63
N LEU A 36 12.77 -15.24 6.32
CA LEU A 36 12.06 -16.50 6.57
C LEU A 36 10.93 -16.31 7.59
N GLY A 37 11.11 -15.46 8.59
CA GLY A 37 10.09 -15.15 9.59
C GLY A 37 8.86 -14.54 8.92
N GLU A 38 9.05 -13.49 8.12
CA GLU A 38 7.97 -12.87 7.34
C GLU A 38 7.36 -13.85 6.34
N LEU A 39 8.16 -14.68 5.66
CA LEU A 39 7.64 -15.70 4.74
C LEU A 39 6.74 -16.72 5.45
N ILE A 40 7.16 -17.20 6.62
CA ILE A 40 6.39 -18.16 7.43
C ILE A 40 5.09 -17.52 7.91
N VAL A 41 5.14 -16.28 8.41
CA VAL A 41 3.93 -15.55 8.80
C VAL A 41 3.03 -15.31 7.59
N SER A 42 3.63 -15.08 6.41
CA SER A 42 2.93 -14.83 5.16
C SER A 42 2.09 -15.99 4.65
N ILE A 43 2.35 -17.22 5.11
CA ILE A 43 1.51 -18.39 4.80
C ILE A 43 0.10 -18.23 5.41
N ARG A 44 0.00 -17.56 6.55
CA ARG A 44 -1.28 -17.35 7.29
C ARG A 44 -1.90 -15.99 7.00
N ARG A 45 -1.09 -14.94 6.85
CA ARG A 45 -1.54 -13.58 6.52
C ARG A 45 -0.61 -13.01 5.48
N PRO A 46 -1.04 -12.69 4.25
CA PRO A 46 -0.16 -12.26 3.17
C PRO A 46 0.47 -10.88 3.43
N ILE A 47 1.49 -10.84 4.29
CA ILE A 47 2.18 -9.63 4.76
C ILE A 47 3.63 -9.56 4.29
N PHE A 48 4.05 -10.44 3.36
CA PHE A 48 5.39 -10.41 2.80
C PHE A 48 5.56 -9.21 1.85
N ILE A 49 5.89 -8.07 2.42
CA ILE A 49 5.99 -6.77 1.75
C ILE A 49 7.34 -6.11 2.05
N ASP A 50 7.82 -5.30 1.12
CA ASP A 50 9.11 -4.61 1.18
C ASP A 50 9.43 -3.92 2.53
N ARG A 51 8.44 -3.23 3.10
CA ARG A 51 8.57 -2.47 4.36
C ARG A 51 8.79 -3.34 5.60
N THR A 52 8.33 -4.59 5.63
CA THR A 52 8.56 -5.48 6.79
C THR A 52 10.01 -5.99 6.81
N LEU A 53 10.65 -6.03 5.64
CA LEU A 53 12.04 -6.46 5.48
C LEU A 53 13.06 -5.37 5.79
N ILE A 54 12.66 -4.20 6.32
CA ILE A 54 13.59 -3.10 6.64
C ILE A 54 14.77 -3.55 7.51
N TRP A 55 14.60 -4.59 8.33
CA TRP A 55 15.66 -5.15 9.17
C TRP A 55 16.86 -5.71 8.39
N ILE A 56 16.68 -6.14 7.13
CA ILE A 56 17.78 -6.64 6.28
C ILE A 56 18.74 -5.52 5.87
N THR A 57 18.34 -4.24 6.04
CA THR A 57 19.20 -3.10 5.75
C THR A 57 20.40 -3.03 6.71
N ILE A 58 20.26 -3.51 7.95
CA ILE A 58 21.34 -3.52 8.94
C ILE A 58 22.53 -4.39 8.46
N PRO A 59 22.36 -5.70 8.17
CA PRO A 59 23.47 -6.51 7.68
C PRO A 59 23.96 -6.02 6.32
N MET A 60 23.08 -5.48 5.47
CA MET A 60 23.46 -4.88 4.19
C MET A 60 24.44 -3.71 4.38
N PHE A 61 24.16 -2.76 5.28
CA PHE A 61 25.06 -1.62 5.53
C PHE A 61 26.40 -2.05 6.15
N ILE A 62 26.39 -3.06 7.04
CA ILE A 62 27.62 -3.60 7.63
C ILE A 62 28.49 -4.26 6.55
N LEU A 63 27.89 -5.03 5.64
CA LEU A 63 28.59 -5.65 4.52
C LEU A 63 29.11 -4.61 3.53
N LEU A 64 28.32 -3.58 3.21
CA LEU A 64 28.76 -2.48 2.36
C LEU A 64 29.97 -1.76 2.96
N ALA A 65 29.91 -1.42 4.25
CA ALA A 65 31.03 -0.79 4.95
C ALA A 65 32.29 -1.67 4.93
N ALA A 66 32.16 -2.97 5.18
CA ALA A 66 33.27 -3.92 5.13
C ALA A 66 33.83 -4.13 3.71
N GLY A 67 32.98 -4.10 2.69
CA GLY A 67 33.37 -4.14 1.28
C GLY A 67 34.19 -2.90 0.89
N VAL A 68 33.72 -1.72 1.28
CA VAL A 68 34.41 -0.45 1.04
C VAL A 68 35.71 -0.34 1.84
N ALA A 69 35.75 -0.85 3.07
CA ALA A 69 36.94 -0.79 3.94
C ALA A 69 38.12 -1.64 3.43
N GLN A 70 37.90 -2.55 2.47
CA GLN A 70 38.98 -3.35 1.87
C GLN A 70 39.84 -2.57 0.88
N PHE A 71 39.35 -1.43 0.36
CA PHE A 71 40.14 -0.64 -0.56
C PHE A 71 41.30 0.06 0.16
N ARG A 72 42.52 -0.31 -0.20
CA ARG A 72 43.76 0.20 0.43
C ARG A 72 44.00 1.69 0.19
N HIS A 73 43.52 2.21 -0.94
CA HIS A 73 43.69 3.61 -1.33
C HIS A 73 42.41 4.41 -1.09
N ARG A 74 42.54 5.52 -0.34
CA ARG A 74 41.43 6.43 -0.02
C ARG A 74 40.71 6.97 -1.25
N PHE A 75 41.42 7.14 -2.38
CA PHE A 75 40.81 7.57 -3.63
C PHE A 75 39.72 6.61 -4.12
N PHE A 76 40.00 5.30 -4.21
CA PHE A 76 39.00 4.31 -4.63
C PHE A 76 37.86 4.19 -3.64
N MET A 77 38.15 4.31 -2.34
CA MET A 77 37.12 4.34 -1.30
C MET A 77 36.16 5.53 -1.50
N MET A 78 36.68 6.74 -1.69
CA MET A 78 35.87 7.93 -1.97
C MET A 78 35.09 7.81 -3.28
N LEU A 79 35.69 7.20 -4.30
CA LEU A 79 35.02 6.97 -5.59
C LEU A 79 33.83 6.01 -5.44
N VAL A 80 34.00 4.88 -4.74
CA VAL A 80 32.90 3.93 -4.49
C VAL A 80 31.80 4.56 -3.64
N LEU A 81 32.17 5.28 -2.57
CA LEU A 81 31.21 6.01 -1.74
C LEU A 81 30.46 7.08 -2.54
N GLY A 82 31.16 7.84 -3.38
CA GLY A 82 30.56 8.84 -4.25
C GLY A 82 29.56 8.23 -5.23
N LEU A 83 29.89 7.08 -5.82
CA LEU A 83 28.98 6.34 -6.71
C LEU A 83 27.73 5.86 -5.98
N LEU A 84 27.87 5.28 -4.77
CA LEU A 84 26.75 4.85 -3.95
C LEU A 84 25.87 6.03 -3.54
N ALA A 85 26.47 7.09 -3.00
CA ALA A 85 25.75 8.30 -2.58
C ALA A 85 24.99 8.94 -3.75
N THR A 86 25.63 9.06 -4.90
CA THR A 86 24.99 9.58 -6.12
C THR A 86 23.82 8.70 -6.54
N ASN A 87 23.99 7.37 -6.52
CA ASN A 87 22.89 6.46 -6.84
C ASN A 87 21.69 6.60 -5.89
N TYR A 88 21.92 6.65 -4.58
CA TYR A 88 20.85 6.87 -3.60
C TYR A 88 20.21 8.24 -3.76
N LEU A 89 20.98 9.28 -4.08
CA LEU A 89 20.45 10.62 -4.31
C LEU A 89 19.53 10.67 -5.53
N PHE A 90 19.95 10.08 -6.65
CA PHE A 90 19.10 9.98 -7.85
C PHE A 90 17.88 9.09 -7.60
N SER A 91 18.05 7.93 -6.98
CA SER A 91 16.93 7.03 -6.69
C SER A 91 15.88 7.68 -5.78
N ASN A 92 16.30 8.41 -4.75
CA ASN A 92 15.39 9.17 -3.91
C ASN A 92 14.78 10.35 -4.67
N GLY A 93 15.57 11.07 -5.47
CA GLY A 93 15.09 12.16 -6.30
C GLY A 93 13.99 11.72 -7.27
N ASP A 94 14.19 10.58 -7.93
CA ASP A 94 13.21 9.98 -8.82
C ASP A 94 11.97 9.52 -8.05
N TYR A 95 12.14 8.90 -6.87
CA TYR A 95 11.03 8.54 -5.99
C TYR A 95 10.16 9.76 -5.67
N TYR A 96 10.73 10.83 -5.13
CA TYR A 96 9.94 12.01 -4.75
C TYR A 96 9.38 12.82 -5.92
N ARG A 97 9.94 12.66 -7.13
CA ARG A 97 9.45 13.37 -8.33
C ARG A 97 8.37 12.60 -9.08
N PHE A 98 8.48 11.28 -9.15
CA PHE A 98 7.65 10.46 -10.02
C PHE A 98 6.73 9.50 -9.27
N PHE A 99 7.05 9.15 -8.02
CA PHE A 99 6.17 8.33 -7.21
C PHE A 99 5.09 9.20 -6.58
N GLN A 100 3.90 9.13 -7.15
CA GLN A 100 2.72 9.75 -6.58
C GLN A 100 1.97 8.71 -5.74
N LYS A 101 1.57 9.09 -4.52
CA LYS A 101 0.62 8.30 -3.73
C LYS A 101 -0.79 8.64 -4.19
N GLU A 102 -1.72 7.74 -3.91
CA GLU A 102 -3.15 7.95 -4.14
C GLU A 102 -3.59 9.32 -3.60
N ASP A 103 -4.27 10.05 -4.45
CA ASP A 103 -4.72 11.40 -4.12
C ASP A 103 -6.02 11.31 -3.35
N TRP A 104 -5.96 11.04 -2.04
CA TRP A 104 -7.15 10.86 -1.20
C TRP A 104 -7.90 12.18 -0.89
N SER A 105 -7.22 13.31 -1.01
CA SER A 105 -7.78 14.63 -0.69
C SER A 105 -8.89 15.07 -1.66
N ASN A 106 -8.66 14.87 -2.96
CA ASN A 106 -9.60 15.28 -4.01
C ASN A 106 -10.86 14.41 -4.12
N PRO A 107 -10.81 13.06 -4.04
CA PRO A 107 -11.95 12.17 -3.91
C PRO A 107 -12.80 12.50 -2.68
N ALA A 108 -12.20 12.69 -1.50
CA ALA A 108 -12.92 13.00 -0.28
C ALA A 108 -13.66 14.35 -0.41
N GLY A 109 -12.98 15.39 -0.90
CA GLY A 109 -13.62 16.68 -1.17
C GLY A 109 -14.66 16.64 -2.29
N TYR A 110 -14.49 15.75 -3.28
CA TYR A 110 -15.48 15.53 -4.34
C TYR A 110 -16.75 14.87 -3.81
N VAL A 111 -16.62 13.80 -3.03
CA VAL A 111 -17.78 13.16 -2.36
C VAL A 111 -18.45 14.17 -1.45
N ALA A 112 -17.71 14.85 -0.57
CA ALA A 112 -18.25 15.81 0.38
C ALA A 112 -19.06 16.94 -0.26
N ARG A 113 -18.71 17.34 -1.49
CA ARG A 113 -19.44 18.38 -2.23
C ARG A 113 -20.81 17.94 -2.74
N TYR A 114 -20.99 16.66 -3.02
CA TYR A 114 -22.19 16.14 -3.69
C TYR A 114 -23.00 15.18 -2.83
N VAL A 115 -22.47 14.78 -1.69
CA VAL A 115 -23.16 13.87 -0.79
C VAL A 115 -24.39 14.54 -0.19
N GLU A 116 -25.47 13.77 -0.10
CA GLU A 116 -26.72 14.20 0.53
C GLU A 116 -26.92 13.48 1.85
N LYS A 117 -27.86 13.99 2.66
CA LYS A 117 -28.24 13.33 3.90
C LYS A 117 -28.74 11.91 3.59
N ASP A 118 -28.32 10.95 4.40
CA ASP A 118 -28.69 9.53 4.29
C ASP A 118 -28.08 8.78 3.08
N ASP A 119 -27.17 9.41 2.33
CA ASP A 119 -26.32 8.72 1.34
C ASP A 119 -25.47 7.63 2.05
N LEU A 120 -25.29 6.48 1.38
CA LEU A 120 -24.40 5.40 1.81
C LEU A 120 -23.08 5.48 1.05
N ILE A 121 -21.95 5.45 1.76
CA ILE A 121 -20.60 5.40 1.17
C ILE A 121 -20.00 4.01 1.42
N LEU A 122 -19.70 3.32 0.33
CA LEU A 122 -19.13 1.98 0.29
C LEU A 122 -17.64 2.00 -0.04
N PHE A 123 -16.89 1.14 0.64
CA PHE A 123 -15.46 0.93 0.42
C PHE A 123 -15.20 -0.53 0.10
N ASN A 124 -14.64 -0.82 -1.08
CA ASN A 124 -14.26 -2.19 -1.48
C ASN A 124 -12.99 -2.71 -0.77
N SER A 125 -12.26 -1.81 -0.11
CA SER A 125 -11.07 -2.13 0.69
C SER A 125 -11.18 -1.38 2.00
N ASN A 126 -10.98 -2.09 3.11
CA ASN A 126 -11.00 -1.45 4.42
C ASN A 126 -9.76 -0.58 4.66
N MET A 127 -8.64 -0.82 3.97
CA MET A 127 -7.50 0.09 4.01
C MET A 127 -7.75 1.40 3.29
N VAL A 128 -8.59 1.40 2.25
CA VAL A 128 -8.99 2.60 1.50
C VAL A 128 -9.87 3.53 2.33
N ARG A 129 -10.69 2.95 3.24
CA ARG A 129 -11.53 3.73 4.15
C ARG A 129 -10.71 4.66 5.05
N ILE A 130 -9.58 4.20 5.59
CA ILE A 130 -8.76 4.95 6.56
C ILE A 130 -8.29 6.31 6.00
N PRO A 131 -7.56 6.38 4.87
CA PRO A 131 -7.12 7.65 4.32
C PRO A 131 -8.28 8.48 3.77
N PHE A 132 -9.32 7.85 3.19
CA PHE A 132 -10.50 8.60 2.75
C PHE A 132 -11.18 9.32 3.92
N GLU A 133 -11.48 8.61 5.01
CA GLU A 133 -12.12 9.18 6.19
C GLU A 133 -11.29 10.30 6.81
N TYR A 134 -9.96 10.14 6.87
CA TYR A 134 -9.05 11.19 7.36
C TYR A 134 -9.21 12.53 6.61
N TYR A 135 -9.35 12.52 5.28
CA TYR A 135 -9.59 13.75 4.51
C TYR A 135 -11.07 14.17 4.48
N PHE A 136 -11.98 13.21 4.66
CA PHE A 136 -13.42 13.46 4.64
C PHE A 136 -13.90 14.12 5.95
N GLU A 137 -13.29 13.78 7.09
CA GLU A 137 -13.66 14.27 8.44
C GLU A 137 -13.68 15.79 8.52
N TYR A 138 -12.70 16.47 7.92
CA TYR A 138 -12.68 17.94 7.83
C TYR A 138 -13.97 18.52 7.22
N TRP A 139 -14.52 17.87 6.21
CA TRP A 139 -15.75 18.32 5.54
C TRP A 139 -17.00 17.92 6.30
N VAL A 140 -16.97 16.78 7.00
CA VAL A 140 -18.06 16.34 7.87
C VAL A 140 -18.33 17.39 8.94
N ASP A 141 -17.28 17.85 9.62
CA ASP A 141 -17.40 18.88 10.65
C ASP A 141 -17.83 20.24 10.08
N LEU A 142 -17.31 20.61 8.90
CA LEU A 142 -17.58 21.90 8.29
C LEU A 142 -19.02 22.04 7.76
N TYR A 143 -19.58 20.96 7.22
CA TYR A 143 -20.90 20.96 6.56
C TYR A 143 -21.98 20.16 7.30
N ASP A 144 -21.68 19.64 8.50
CA ASP A 144 -22.58 18.76 9.27
C ASP A 144 -23.10 17.58 8.42
N ILE A 145 -22.18 16.90 7.73
CA ILE A 145 -22.52 15.81 6.81
C ILE A 145 -23.00 14.59 7.60
N GLN A 146 -24.21 14.12 7.32
CA GLN A 146 -24.82 12.95 7.95
C GLN A 146 -24.98 11.83 6.92
N VAL A 147 -24.00 10.92 6.87
CA VAL A 147 -23.91 9.84 5.88
C VAL A 147 -23.52 8.54 6.56
N GLN A 148 -23.96 7.42 6.00
CA GLN A 148 -23.53 6.09 6.46
C GLN A 148 -22.29 5.64 5.70
N LYS A 149 -21.35 4.99 6.38
CA LYS A 149 -20.08 4.52 5.81
C LYS A 149 -19.91 3.04 6.13
N SER A 150 -19.72 2.21 5.12
CA SER A 150 -19.58 0.76 5.28
C SER A 150 -18.48 0.19 4.39
N GLY A 151 -17.66 -0.70 4.95
CA GLY A 151 -16.82 -1.59 4.16
C GLY A 151 -17.63 -2.73 3.54
N ILE A 152 -17.19 -3.22 2.39
CA ILE A 152 -17.77 -4.38 1.70
C ILE A 152 -16.67 -5.33 1.19
N PRO A 153 -16.88 -6.66 1.23
CA PRO A 153 -18.06 -7.35 1.79
C PRO A 153 -18.14 -7.36 3.32
N LEU A 154 -17.05 -7.00 4.01
CA LEU A 154 -16.98 -6.97 5.48
C LEU A 154 -16.50 -5.60 5.95
N ASP A 155 -17.17 -5.03 6.95
CA ASP A 155 -16.79 -3.75 7.52
C ASP A 155 -15.53 -3.85 8.39
N LEU A 156 -14.64 -2.85 8.31
CA LEU A 156 -13.40 -2.81 9.08
C LEU A 156 -13.63 -2.91 10.60
N PHE A 157 -14.58 -2.13 11.11
CA PHE A 157 -14.77 -1.97 12.56
C PHE A 157 -15.55 -3.15 13.15
N GLU A 158 -16.35 -3.84 12.34
CA GLU A 158 -17.10 -5.02 12.75
C GLU A 158 -16.27 -6.31 12.63
N SER A 159 -15.60 -6.51 11.48
CA SER A 159 -14.89 -7.77 11.19
C SER A 159 -13.43 -7.78 11.65
N GLY A 160 -12.79 -6.60 11.73
CA GLY A 160 -11.34 -6.49 11.92
C GLY A 160 -10.52 -7.03 10.74
N ILE A 161 -11.14 -7.34 9.60
CA ILE A 161 -10.47 -7.83 8.39
C ILE A 161 -10.07 -6.64 7.53
N LEU A 162 -8.79 -6.58 7.17
CA LEU A 162 -8.20 -5.39 6.54
C LEU A 162 -8.46 -5.28 5.03
N GLU A 163 -8.53 -6.41 4.34
CA GLU A 163 -8.69 -6.48 2.88
C GLU A 163 -9.56 -7.69 2.56
N PRO A 164 -10.87 -7.64 2.87
CA PRO A 164 -11.77 -8.73 2.51
C PRO A 164 -11.88 -8.82 0.99
N LYS A 165 -11.84 -10.04 0.45
CA LYS A 165 -12.07 -10.27 -0.98
C LYS A 165 -13.56 -10.46 -1.23
N MET A 166 -14.10 -9.71 -2.18
CA MET A 166 -15.46 -9.88 -2.70
C MET A 166 -15.59 -11.20 -3.46
N THR A 167 -16.66 -11.95 -3.18
CA THR A 167 -17.03 -13.18 -3.87
C THR A 167 -18.51 -13.17 -4.27
N GLU A 168 -18.93 -14.12 -5.11
CA GLU A 168 -20.35 -14.24 -5.50
C GLU A 168 -21.27 -14.50 -4.30
N GLU A 169 -20.78 -15.15 -3.25
CA GLU A 169 -21.54 -15.43 -2.02
C GLU A 169 -21.90 -14.15 -1.24
N ASP A 170 -21.14 -13.07 -1.45
CA ASP A 170 -21.33 -11.79 -0.78
C ASP A 170 -22.35 -10.88 -1.49
N ILE A 171 -22.72 -11.19 -2.73
CA ILE A 171 -23.64 -10.38 -3.55
C ILE A 171 -25.00 -10.15 -2.84
N PRO A 172 -25.66 -11.16 -2.25
CA PRO A 172 -26.91 -10.93 -1.52
C PRO A 172 -26.74 -9.98 -0.34
N GLY A 173 -25.59 -10.02 0.34
CA GLY A 173 -25.25 -9.10 1.43
C GLY A 173 -25.10 -7.67 0.93
N LEU A 174 -24.39 -7.47 -0.18
CA LEU A 174 -24.27 -6.18 -0.84
C LEU A 174 -25.65 -5.63 -1.23
N ILE A 175 -26.52 -6.42 -1.87
CA ILE A 175 -27.88 -6.01 -2.24
C ILE A 175 -28.70 -5.60 -1.01
N SER A 176 -28.63 -6.38 0.06
CA SER A 176 -29.33 -6.05 1.32
C SER A 176 -28.84 -4.74 1.92
N LEU A 177 -27.56 -4.37 1.73
CA LEU A 177 -26.99 -3.12 2.21
C LEU A 177 -27.50 -1.90 1.42
N LEU A 178 -27.90 -2.09 0.15
CA LEU A 178 -28.46 -1.00 -0.67
C LEU A 178 -29.91 -0.67 -0.26
N HIS A 179 -30.61 -1.58 0.42
CA HIS A 179 -32.00 -1.38 0.78
C HIS A 179 -32.16 -0.19 1.75
N GLY A 180 -33.05 0.74 1.39
CA GLY A 180 -33.32 1.94 2.18
C GLY A 180 -32.45 3.14 1.86
N HIS A 181 -31.52 3.01 0.91
CA HIS A 181 -30.70 4.13 0.41
C HIS A 181 -31.09 4.48 -1.03
N ASP A 182 -31.53 5.71 -1.24
CA ASP A 182 -31.82 6.22 -2.59
C ASP A 182 -30.55 6.44 -3.40
N ARG A 183 -29.42 6.64 -2.72
CA ARG A 183 -28.14 7.02 -3.28
C ARG A 183 -26.97 6.34 -2.58
N VAL A 184 -26.07 5.78 -3.38
CA VAL A 184 -24.92 5.00 -2.91
C VAL A 184 -23.66 5.45 -3.63
N TRP A 185 -22.66 5.87 -2.86
CA TRP A 185 -21.32 6.15 -3.32
C TRP A 185 -20.46 4.91 -3.20
N LEU A 186 -19.66 4.64 -4.22
CA LEU A 186 -18.58 3.66 -4.18
C LEU A 186 -17.25 4.41 -4.28
N VAL A 187 -16.44 4.31 -3.22
CA VAL A 187 -15.03 4.72 -3.24
C VAL A 187 -14.21 3.48 -3.56
N TYR A 188 -13.76 3.39 -4.81
CA TYR A 188 -13.17 2.20 -5.41
C TYR A 188 -11.67 2.38 -5.64
N SER A 189 -10.86 1.64 -4.90
CA SER A 189 -9.40 1.53 -5.10
C SER A 189 -8.95 0.14 -4.68
N HIS A 190 -7.73 -0.28 -5.06
CA HIS A 190 -7.15 -1.55 -4.65
C HIS A 190 -7.97 -2.79 -5.08
N ASN A 191 -8.84 -2.62 -6.07
CA ASN A 191 -9.78 -3.62 -6.52
C ASN A 191 -9.12 -4.82 -7.20
N ASP A 192 -7.88 -4.69 -7.69
CA ASP A 192 -7.13 -5.80 -8.30
C ASP A 192 -7.03 -7.04 -7.39
N TYR A 193 -7.08 -6.86 -6.07
CA TYR A 193 -7.02 -7.96 -5.11
C TYR A 193 -8.22 -8.05 -4.17
N THR A 194 -9.02 -6.99 -3.99
CA THR A 194 -10.26 -7.07 -3.20
C THR A 194 -11.52 -7.34 -4.02
N ASP A 195 -11.57 -6.97 -5.30
CA ASP A 195 -12.68 -7.26 -6.21
C ASP A 195 -12.17 -7.49 -7.65
N PRO A 196 -11.37 -8.56 -7.89
CA PRO A 196 -10.70 -8.78 -9.17
C PRO A 196 -11.68 -9.01 -10.33
N ASP A 197 -12.86 -9.54 -10.02
CA ASP A 197 -13.91 -9.83 -11.00
C ASP A 197 -14.88 -8.64 -11.17
N GLY A 198 -14.70 -7.55 -10.40
CA GLY A 198 -15.51 -6.33 -10.47
C GLY A 198 -16.97 -6.54 -10.09
N LEU A 199 -17.24 -7.46 -9.15
CA LEU A 199 -18.58 -7.84 -8.73
C LEU A 199 -19.34 -6.68 -8.08
N ILE A 200 -18.65 -5.78 -7.38
CA ILE A 200 -19.27 -4.64 -6.69
C ILE A 200 -19.88 -3.65 -7.69
N PRO A 201 -19.11 -3.03 -8.61
CA PRO A 201 -19.69 -2.07 -9.56
C PRO A 201 -20.71 -2.72 -10.51
N GLN A 202 -20.54 -4.01 -10.84
CA GLN A 202 -21.53 -4.78 -11.62
C GLN A 202 -22.86 -4.92 -10.86
N THR A 203 -22.80 -5.30 -9.58
CA THR A 203 -23.99 -5.44 -8.73
C THR A 203 -24.69 -4.10 -8.53
N LEU A 204 -23.93 -3.03 -8.24
CA LEU A 204 -24.48 -1.68 -8.11
C LEU A 204 -25.15 -1.22 -9.40
N ALA A 205 -24.53 -1.44 -10.57
CA ALA A 205 -25.10 -1.07 -11.86
C ALA A 205 -26.33 -1.91 -12.25
N ALA A 206 -26.49 -3.12 -11.70
CA ALA A 206 -27.67 -3.95 -11.91
C ALA A 206 -28.86 -3.50 -11.05
N GLN A 207 -28.60 -2.96 -9.85
CA GLN A 207 -29.65 -2.53 -8.90
C GLN A 207 -30.00 -1.04 -9.01
N MET A 208 -29.04 -0.22 -9.43
CA MET A 208 -29.13 1.24 -9.38
C MET A 208 -28.55 1.88 -10.65
N LYS A 209 -28.97 3.10 -10.96
CA LYS A 209 -28.46 3.86 -12.10
C LYS A 209 -27.19 4.61 -11.72
N LEU A 210 -26.12 4.44 -12.49
CA LEU A 210 -24.90 5.25 -12.34
C LEU A 210 -25.22 6.71 -12.70
N LEU A 211 -25.12 7.60 -11.72
CA LEU A 211 -25.38 9.03 -11.87
C LEU A 211 -24.09 9.80 -12.17
N ARG A 212 -22.98 9.42 -11.53
CA ARG A 212 -21.67 10.06 -11.70
C ARG A 212 -20.56 9.04 -11.57
N SER A 213 -19.46 9.28 -12.28
CA SER A 213 -18.19 8.60 -12.08
C SER A 213 -17.06 9.58 -12.29
N ARG A 214 -16.02 9.50 -11.46
CA ARG A 214 -14.82 10.32 -11.59
C ARG A 214 -13.60 9.55 -11.14
N ASP A 215 -12.58 9.56 -12.01
CA ASP A 215 -11.27 9.00 -11.72
C ASP A 215 -10.35 10.06 -11.13
N PHE A 216 -9.59 9.63 -10.12
CA PHE A 216 -8.48 10.33 -9.48
C PHE A 216 -7.25 9.42 -9.54
N TYR A 217 -6.09 9.96 -9.18
CA TYR A 217 -4.88 9.16 -9.17
C TYR A 217 -4.99 8.04 -8.13
N GLY A 218 -5.13 6.80 -8.63
CA GLY A 218 -5.25 5.58 -7.84
C GLY A 218 -6.63 5.35 -7.19
N VAL A 219 -7.64 6.18 -7.46
CA VAL A 219 -8.97 6.05 -6.83
C VAL A 219 -10.05 6.41 -7.83
N GLN A 220 -11.09 5.59 -7.93
CA GLN A 220 -12.30 5.90 -8.68
C GLN A 220 -13.46 6.13 -7.72
N VAL A 221 -14.24 7.19 -7.93
CA VAL A 221 -15.45 7.47 -7.16
C VAL A 221 -16.65 7.40 -8.07
N GLN A 222 -17.64 6.59 -7.68
CA GLN A 222 -18.88 6.39 -8.43
C GLN A 222 -20.07 6.72 -7.54
N LEU A 223 -21.11 7.35 -8.11
CA LEU A 223 -22.40 7.59 -7.46
C LEU A 223 -23.48 6.85 -8.23
N TYR A 224 -24.23 6.04 -7.51
CA TYR A 224 -25.42 5.32 -7.96
C TYR A 224 -26.65 5.90 -7.29
N GLY A 225 -27.78 5.89 -8.00
CA GLY A 225 -29.07 6.33 -7.46
C GLY A 225 -30.20 5.40 -7.90
N THR A 226 -31.30 5.40 -7.16
CA THR A 226 -32.52 4.69 -7.54
C THR A 226 -33.00 5.16 -8.93
N PRO A 227 -33.56 4.27 -9.76
CA PRO A 227 -34.05 4.60 -11.10
C PRO A 227 -35.06 5.76 -11.17
#